data_AF-H3ABI0-F1
#
_entry.id   AF-H3ABI0-F1
#
_cell.length_a   1.000
_cell.length_b   1.000
_cell.length_c   1.000
_cell.angle_alpha   90.00
_cell.angle_beta   90.00
_cell.angle_gamma   90.00
#
_symmetry.space_group_name_H-M   'P 1'
#
loop_
_entity.id
_entity.type
_entity.pdbx_description
1 polymer ?
#
loop_
_entity_poly.entity_id
_entity_poly.type
_entity_poly.pdbx_seq_one_letter_code
_entity_poly.pdbx_strand_id
1 'polypeptide(L)'
;FKLEGQRYTDVTDYYSNFPEMLLLCSTMIKAVINSIKSIFARQGVPDKVFTDNGPQFSSNEFKTFTHEWDFRYTTSSPHYPQSSGQVEKYVQTVKNMMDKKQG
;
A
#
# COMPACT_ATOMS: atom_id res chain seq x y z
N PHE A 1 1.41 -4.22 5.44
CA PHE A 1 1.42 -4.68 6.85
C PHE A 1 1.53 -6.20 6.92
N LYS A 2 1.58 -6.82 8.11
CA LYS A 2 1.63 -8.29 8.30
C LYS A 2 0.35 -8.79 9.00
N LEU A 3 -0.21 -9.90 8.51
CA LEU A 3 -1.40 -10.57 9.06
C LEU A 3 -1.22 -12.09 8.91
N GLU A 4 -1.41 -12.85 10.00
CA GLU A 4 -1.28 -14.33 10.02
C GLU A 4 0.00 -14.87 9.37
N GLY A 5 1.15 -14.25 9.64
CA GLY A 5 2.42 -14.66 9.02
C GLY A 5 2.65 -14.11 7.61
N GLN A 6 1.58 -13.72 6.91
CA GLN A 6 1.59 -13.21 5.55
C GLN A 6 1.76 -11.68 5.52
N ARG A 7 2.34 -11.16 4.44
CA ARG A 7 2.55 -9.72 4.25
C ARG A 7 1.66 -9.21 3.14
N TYR A 8 1.18 -7.99 3.28
CA TYR A 8 0.26 -7.37 2.33
C TYR A 8 0.71 -5.96 1.97
N THR A 9 0.56 -5.60 0.69
CA THR A 9 0.50 -4.22 0.22
C THR A 9 -0.91 -3.72 0.45
N ASP A 10 -1.03 -2.51 0.98
CA ASP A 10 -2.29 -1.78 1.10
C ASP A 10 -2.15 -0.48 0.30
N VAL A 11 -3.10 -0.24 -0.59
CA VAL A 11 -3.26 1.05 -1.27
C VAL A 11 -4.72 1.45 -1.10
N THR A 12 -4.92 2.64 -0.58
CA THR A 12 -6.25 3.23 -0.43
C THR A 12 -6.33 4.47 -1.31
N ASP A 13 -7.32 4.50 -2.20
CA ASP A 13 -7.60 5.72 -2.95
C ASP A 13 -8.10 6.83 -2.01
N TYR A 14 -7.48 7.99 -2.08
CA TYR A 14 -7.70 9.07 -1.13
C TYR A 14 -9.09 9.72 -1.29
N TYR A 15 -9.62 9.79 -2.52
CA TYR A 15 -10.90 10.46 -2.79
C TYR A 15 -12.10 9.57 -2.47
N SER A 16 -12.09 8.34 -2.95
CA SER A 16 -13.18 7.38 -2.76
C SER A 16 -13.13 6.65 -1.42
N ASN A 17 -11.99 6.71 -0.71
CA ASN A 17 -11.70 5.85 0.43
C ASN A 17 -11.86 4.35 0.10
N PHE A 18 -11.55 3.95 -1.13
CA PHE A 18 -11.60 2.56 -1.55
C PHE A 18 -10.26 1.87 -1.26
N PRO A 19 -10.20 0.94 -0.28
CA PRO A 19 -8.97 0.24 0.05
C PRO A 19 -8.81 -1.03 -0.79
N GLU A 20 -7.59 -1.28 -1.21
CA GLU A 20 -7.22 -2.49 -1.93
C GLU A 20 -5.95 -3.11 -1.38
N MET A 21 -6.00 -4.43 -1.15
CA MET A 21 -4.89 -5.18 -0.59
C MET A 21 -4.46 -6.35 -1.46
N LEU A 22 -3.14 -6.49 -1.59
CA LEU A 22 -2.53 -7.61 -2.31
C LEU A 22 -1.52 -8.32 -1.43
N LEU A 23 -1.57 -9.66 -1.47
CA LEU A 23 -0.60 -10.52 -0.81
C LEU A 23 0.79 -10.31 -1.43
N LEU A 24 1.78 -10.06 -0.57
CA LEU A 24 3.18 -9.95 -0.91
C LEU A 24 3.91 -11.26 -0.63
N CYS A 25 4.41 -11.89 -1.68
CA CYS A 25 5.28 -13.07 -1.56
C CYS A 25 6.71 -12.71 -1.09
N SER A 26 7.08 -11.42 -1.10
CA SER A 26 8.41 -10.93 -0.67
C SER A 26 8.35 -9.46 -0.27
N THR A 27 9.25 -9.02 0.62
CA THR A 27 9.46 -7.60 0.97
C THR A 27 10.42 -6.86 0.06
N MET A 28 10.97 -7.54 -0.95
CA MET A 28 11.81 -6.88 -1.94
C MET A 28 11.02 -5.80 -2.66
N ILE A 29 11.65 -4.65 -2.92
CA ILE A 29 11.00 -3.50 -3.57
C ILE A 29 10.36 -3.88 -4.92
N LYS A 30 10.95 -4.80 -5.68
CA LYS A 30 10.37 -5.31 -6.93
C LYS A 30 8.98 -5.95 -6.74
N ALA A 31 8.79 -6.72 -5.67
CA ALA A 31 7.50 -7.34 -5.37
C ALA A 31 6.46 -6.30 -4.95
N VAL A 32 6.90 -5.28 -4.18
CA VAL A 32 6.05 -4.15 -3.78
C VAL A 32 5.62 -3.34 -5.01
N ILE A 33 6.56 -2.97 -5.90
CA ILE A 33 6.27 -2.26 -7.14
C ILE A 33 5.29 -3.04 -8.01
N ASN A 34 5.51 -4.34 -8.21
CA ASN A 34 4.60 -5.16 -9.03
C ASN A 34 3.19 -5.20 -8.45
N SER A 35 3.07 -5.21 -7.12
CA SER A 35 1.77 -5.15 -6.45
C SER A 35 1.10 -3.79 -6.67
N ILE A 36 1.84 -2.69 -6.53
CA ILE A 36 1.32 -1.33 -6.79
C ILE A 36 0.89 -1.19 -8.25
N LYS A 37 1.70 -1.63 -9.21
CA LYS A 37 1.35 -1.65 -10.64
C LYS A 37 0.05 -2.41 -10.91
N SER A 38 -0.13 -3.53 -10.22
CA SER A 38 -1.35 -4.34 -10.34
C SER A 38 -2.58 -3.59 -9.84
N ILE A 39 -2.47 -2.81 -8.76
CA ILE A 39 -3.56 -1.97 -8.24
C ILE A 39 -3.84 -0.81 -9.19
N PHE A 40 -2.81 -0.11 -9.67
CA PHE A 40 -2.97 1.00 -10.62
C PHE A 40 -3.59 0.57 -11.95
N ALA A 41 -3.35 -0.67 -12.39
CA ALA A 41 -4.02 -1.21 -13.57
C ALA A 41 -5.55 -1.31 -13.41
N ARG A 42 -6.07 -1.38 -12.17
CA ARG A 42 -7.52 -1.43 -11.87
C ARG A 42 -8.10 -0.07 -11.52
N GLN A 43 -7.37 0.74 -10.77
CA GLN A 43 -7.86 2.02 -10.24
C GLN A 43 -7.46 3.24 -11.08
N GLY A 44 -6.51 3.07 -12.01
CA GLY A 44 -5.81 4.17 -12.66
C GLY A 44 -4.52 4.54 -11.92
N VAL A 45 -3.65 5.29 -12.61
CA VAL A 45 -2.42 5.82 -12.03
C VAL A 45 -2.75 7.15 -11.34
N PRO A 46 -2.47 7.32 -10.04
CA PRO A 46 -2.71 8.57 -9.34
C PRO A 46 -1.63 9.60 -9.65
N ASP A 47 -1.95 10.90 -9.55
CA ASP A 47 -0.95 11.97 -9.66
C ASP A 47 0.05 11.97 -8.47
N LYS A 48 -0.43 11.56 -7.29
CA LYS A 48 0.34 11.59 -6.05
C LYS A 48 0.08 10.38 -5.18
N VAL A 49 1.17 9.73 -4.76
CA VAL A 49 1.17 8.60 -3.83
C VAL A 49 1.79 9.01 -2.50
N PHE A 50 1.14 8.67 -1.40
CA PHE A 50 1.71 8.83 -0.06
C PHE A 50 2.15 7.46 0.44
N THR A 51 3.43 7.35 0.81
CA THR A 51 4.00 6.11 1.35
C THR A 51 4.42 6.32 2.79
N ASP A 52 4.63 5.22 3.52
CA ASP A 52 5.35 5.27 4.79
C ASP A 52 6.85 5.56 4.56
N ASN A 53 7.58 5.74 5.67
CA ASN A 53 9.04 5.92 5.66
C ASN A 53 9.82 4.60 5.55
N GLY A 54 9.21 3.55 5.00
CA GLY A 54 9.85 2.27 4.78
C GLY A 54 11.06 2.40 3.84
N PRO A 55 12.18 1.71 4.12
CA PRO A 55 13.40 1.81 3.33
C PRO A 55 13.20 1.42 1.85
N GLN A 56 12.18 0.60 1.57
CA GLN A 56 11.82 0.19 0.22
C GLN A 56 11.38 1.38 -0.66
N PHE A 57 10.78 2.43 -0.09
CA PHE A 57 10.32 3.60 -0.84
C PHE A 57 11.41 4.66 -1.06
N SER A 58 12.55 4.50 -0.40
CA SER A 58 13.75 5.33 -0.60
C SER A 58 14.70 4.75 -1.67
N SER A 59 14.42 3.54 -2.17
CA SER A 59 15.30 2.84 -3.11
C SER A 59 15.32 3.51 -4.50
N ASN A 60 16.40 3.27 -5.26
CA ASN A 60 16.51 3.81 -6.62
C ASN A 60 15.48 3.18 -7.57
N GLU A 61 15.13 1.91 -7.35
CA GLU A 61 14.08 1.22 -8.10
C GLU A 61 12.72 1.88 -7.93
N PHE A 62 12.38 2.33 -6.71
CA PHE A 62 11.11 3.02 -6.48
C PHE A 62 11.09 4.40 -7.15
N LYS A 63 12.20 5.14 -7.08
CA LYS A 63 12.34 6.43 -7.79
C LYS A 63 12.25 6.28 -9.31
N THR A 64 12.86 5.22 -9.85
CA THR A 64 12.77 4.91 -11.29
C THR A 64 11.34 4.60 -11.67
N PHE A 65 10.65 3.77 -10.87
CA PHE A 65 9.25 3.43 -11.08
C PHE A 65 8.34 4.67 -11.06
N THR A 66 8.50 5.58 -10.10
CA THR A 66 7.66 6.78 -10.01
C THR A 66 7.87 7.72 -11.21
N HIS A 67 9.11 7.81 -11.70
CA HIS A 67 9.44 8.55 -12.91
C HIS A 67 8.87 7.90 -14.18
N GLU A 68 8.99 6.58 -14.34
CA GLU A 68 8.47 5.84 -15.50
C GLU A 68 6.94 5.90 -15.61
N TRP A 69 6.25 5.95 -14.47
CA TRP A 69 4.79 5.97 -14.39
C TRP A 69 4.23 7.38 -14.19
N ASP A 70 5.09 8.40 -14.24
CA ASP A 70 4.75 9.82 -14.13
C ASP A 70 3.84 10.18 -12.95
N PHE A 71 4.18 9.65 -11.76
CA PHE A 71 3.50 10.04 -10.52
C PHE A 71 4.48 10.54 -9.47
N ARG A 72 4.02 11.48 -8.66
CA ARG A 72 4.81 12.01 -7.53
C ARG A 72 4.59 11.14 -6.32
N TYR A 73 5.61 10.99 -5.48
CA TYR A 73 5.42 10.34 -4.19
C TYR A 73 5.93 11.22 -3.04
N THR A 74 5.33 11.04 -1.87
CA THR A 74 5.76 11.67 -0.64
C THR A 74 5.84 10.62 0.44
N THR A 75 7.03 10.42 0.98
CA THR A 75 7.25 9.59 2.17
C THR A 75 6.81 10.39 3.39
N SER A 76 5.81 9.89 4.08
CA SER A 76 5.22 10.55 5.24
C SER A 76 6.07 10.28 6.48
N SER A 77 6.59 11.33 7.12
CA SER A 77 6.80 11.32 8.58
C SER A 77 5.45 11.05 9.28
N PRO A 78 5.36 10.62 10.56
CA PRO A 78 4.14 10.13 11.23
C PRO A 78 2.92 11.08 11.31
N HIS A 79 2.90 12.16 10.53
CA HIS A 79 1.99 13.30 10.58
C HIS A 79 0.79 13.22 9.62
N TYR A 80 0.47 12.06 9.02
CA TYR A 80 -0.75 11.87 8.23
C TYR A 80 -1.78 10.95 8.94
N PRO A 81 -2.36 11.40 10.06
CA PRO A 81 -3.25 10.59 10.91
C PRO A 81 -4.56 10.17 10.23
N GLN A 82 -5.06 10.92 9.24
CA GLN A 82 -6.31 10.56 8.57
C GLN A 82 -6.13 9.36 7.63
N SER A 83 -5.09 9.35 6.79
CA SER A 83 -4.82 8.21 5.90
C SER A 83 -4.37 6.98 6.68
N SER A 84 -3.55 7.15 7.73
CA SER A 84 -3.11 6.03 8.57
C SER A 84 -4.28 5.43 9.36
N GLY A 85 -5.14 6.24 9.97
CA GLY A 85 -6.26 5.77 10.77
C GLY A 85 -7.30 4.98 9.95
N GLN A 86 -7.47 5.30 8.66
CA GLN A 86 -8.38 4.57 7.78
C GLN A 86 -7.80 3.25 7.31
N VAL A 87 -6.53 3.24 6.90
CA VAL A 87 -5.77 2.00 6.63
C VAL A 87 -5.82 1.08 7.85
N GLU A 88 -5.60 1.62 9.06
CA GLU A 88 -5.68 0.84 10.30
C GLU A 88 -7.07 0.23 10.54
N LYS A 89 -8.15 0.99 10.34
CA LYS A 89 -9.53 0.47 10.46
C LYS A 89 -9.83 -0.62 9.42
N TYR A 90 -9.34 -0.46 8.20
CA TYR A 90 -9.54 -1.45 7.15
C TYR A 90 -8.76 -2.74 7.44
N VAL A 91 -7.48 -2.61 7.82
CA VAL A 91 -6.65 -3.72 8.30
C VAL A 91 -7.31 -4.44 9.48
N GLN A 92 -7.90 -3.69 10.42
CA GLN A 92 -8.63 -4.27 11.55
C GLN A 92 -9.90 -5.00 11.10
N THR A 93 -10.62 -4.44 10.12
CA THR A 93 -11.81 -5.08 9.55
C THR A 93 -11.45 -6.42 8.89
N VAL A 94 -10.37 -6.45 8.11
CA VAL A 94 -9.92 -7.67 7.44
C VAL A 94 -9.42 -8.72 8.44
N LYS A 95 -8.67 -8.31 9.46
CA LYS A 95 -8.32 -9.15 10.61
C LYS A 95 -9.56 -9.82 11.22
N ASN A 96 -10.55 -9.01 11.57
CA ASN A 96 -11.78 -9.51 12.19
C ASN A 96 -12.59 -10.44 11.27
N MET A 97 -12.57 -10.21 9.94
CA MET A 97 -13.24 -11.08 8.97
C MET A 97 -12.52 -12.43 8.81
N MET A 98 -11.19 -12.45 8.87
CA MET A 98 -10.41 -13.69 8.77
C MET A 98 -10.55 -14.53 10.04
N ASP A 99 -10.50 -13.90 11.23
CA ASP A 99 -10.72 -14.57 12.51
C ASP A 99 -12.11 -15.24 12.58
N LYS A 100 -13.15 -14.57 12.05
CA LYS A 100 -14.52 -15.12 12.02
C LYS A 100 -14.72 -16.29 11.06
N LYS A 101 -13.86 -16.46 10.05
CA LYS A 101 -13.96 -17.60 9.11
C LYS A 101 -13.29 -18.88 9.63
N GLN A 102 -12.58 -18.82 10.75
CA GLN A 102 -11.98 -19.98 11.42
C GLN A 102 -12.85 -20.51 12.59
N GLY A 103 -14.06 -19.98 12.78
CA GLY A 103 -15.04 -20.43 13.78
C GLY A 103 -16.16 -21.26 13.17
#